data_AF-A0A2V8VWC0-F1
#
_entry.id   AF-A0A2V8VWC0-F1
#
_cell.length_a   1.000
_cell.length_b   1.000
_cell.length_c   1.000
_cell.angle_alpha   90.00
_cell.angle_beta   90.00
_cell.angle_gamma   90.00
#
_symmetry.space_group_name_H-M   'P 1'
#
loop_
_entity.id
_entity.type
_entity.pdbx_description
1 polymer ?
#
loop_
_entity_poly.entity_id
_entity_poly.type
_entity_poly.pdbx_seq_one_letter_code
_entity_poly.pdbx_strand_id
1 'polypeptide(L)'
;MKSGWGNGLRGIVALALLTGAAPTHAQIPQDGSTGGVGKEEPKIVAVRIVKENGEVLSNAPAGITVQTGKPLDRAKIAESLRSLYRTGDYADLRAVVTPEADGARLDFVVRENLFFNQVRIEGLSAPPSEASAAAAMQIALGQTYRRAIVDEALERLRETLRDEGLYRAEVSAETAPHPEIHQMDIIVHVKSGPRARVGNIQMKNETEYRDADILSRLKMKAGSEITSARLQRGTDRIRKYLVKKGHLSGRAAVRREDYNAAKNMIPLELDVTEGPRVQITLTGASFSQGELKKLIPVYQEGAVDADLLEEGKRNIRERLERQGYFDADVNYTTETHEAKTTRGGARGTEEIITYKVERGDRHKLVGIEITGNKYFDTELLRSRLQIFGGAFASAGRFSRKLVDSDAQSMRDLYQANGFLDARVEGQVADNYKGKEGDVFIRFAVQEGKQTRVASLSIEGIHAIKEEELLGVIGSTPGQPYSDFGVTTDRDNILALYFNEGFPEASFSATADRVSAAATEQKPEAGGSSGSAKGNVDKTQKEKESKTEIEQAEAVRLMYHIQEGPQTRVRRILIGGYRHTRPGVIHREVHI
;
A
#
# COMPACT_ATOMS: atom_id res chain seq x y z
N MET A 1 -30.15 37.85 73.22
CA MET A 1 -31.25 36.87 73.07
C MET A 1 -31.15 36.23 71.69
N LYS A 2 -30.98 34.89 71.67
CA LYS A 2 -31.47 33.88 70.68
C LYS A 2 -31.28 34.17 69.17
N SER A 3 -30.38 33.43 68.49
CA SER A 3 -30.62 32.22 67.66
C SER A 3 -31.01 32.55 66.21
N GLY A 4 -30.52 31.93 65.13
CA GLY A 4 -29.73 30.71 64.98
C GLY A 4 -29.31 30.49 63.52
N TRP A 5 -28.46 29.48 63.33
CA TRP A 5 -27.83 29.01 62.10
C TRP A 5 -28.76 28.37 61.07
N GLY A 6 -28.27 28.32 59.83
CA GLY A 6 -28.67 27.37 58.79
C GLY A 6 -27.68 27.32 57.63
N ASN A 7 -26.50 26.72 57.84
CA ASN A 7 -25.52 26.40 56.80
C ASN A 7 -25.87 25.05 56.15
N GLY A 8 -26.05 25.01 54.83
CA GLY A 8 -26.10 23.78 54.03
C GLY A 8 -24.78 23.58 53.28
N LEU A 9 -23.97 22.62 53.72
CA LEU A 9 -22.75 22.19 53.05
C LEU A 9 -23.08 21.51 51.70
N ARG A 10 -22.57 22.06 50.60
CA ARG A 10 -22.45 21.36 49.30
C ARG A 10 -21.12 20.60 49.28
N GLY A 11 -21.19 19.27 49.26
CA GLY A 11 -20.02 18.42 49.05
C GLY A 11 -19.64 18.39 47.57
N ILE A 12 -18.52 18.99 47.22
CA ILE A 12 -17.87 18.88 45.91
C ILE A 12 -16.84 17.75 46.04
N VAL A 13 -16.99 16.66 45.27
CA VAL A 13 -15.90 15.71 45.05
C VAL A 13 -15.28 16.06 43.70
N ALA A 14 -14.17 16.81 43.74
CA ALA A 14 -13.34 17.09 42.58
C ALA A 14 -12.26 16.01 42.51
N LEU A 15 -12.29 15.18 41.46
CA LEU A 15 -11.15 14.34 41.08
C LEU A 15 -10.43 15.04 39.93
N ALA A 16 -9.41 15.82 40.27
CA ALA A 16 -8.54 16.47 39.29
C ALA A 16 -7.43 15.49 38.89
N LEU A 17 -7.35 15.16 37.60
CA LEU A 17 -6.16 14.54 37.01
C LEU A 17 -5.25 15.66 36.50
N LEU A 18 -4.21 15.96 37.28
CA LEU A 18 -3.07 16.77 36.85
C LEU A 18 -1.83 15.88 36.76
N THR A 19 -1.13 16.06 35.65
CA THR A 19 0.12 15.41 35.28
C THR A 19 1.31 15.83 36.14
N GLY A 20 2.10 14.84 36.59
CA GLY A 20 3.58 14.90 36.70
C GLY A 20 4.22 15.60 37.90
N ALA A 21 4.66 14.82 38.90
CA ALA A 21 5.89 15.03 39.68
C ALA A 21 6.24 13.78 40.52
N ALA A 22 7.54 13.56 40.77
CA ALA A 22 8.18 12.39 41.39
C ALA A 22 7.80 12.18 42.89
N PRO A 23 8.13 11.01 43.50
CA PRO A 23 7.52 10.57 44.75
C PRO A 23 8.21 11.21 45.96
N THR A 24 7.42 11.73 46.89
CA THR A 24 7.88 12.00 48.25
C THR A 24 7.01 11.15 49.19
N HIS A 25 7.65 10.32 50.00
CA HIS A 25 7.01 9.47 51.01
C HIS A 25 6.13 10.32 51.94
N ALA A 26 4.87 9.92 52.07
CA ALA A 26 4.04 10.30 53.22
C ALA A 26 3.20 9.08 53.64
N GLN A 27 3.33 8.75 54.91
CA GLN A 27 2.84 7.54 55.58
C GLN A 27 1.32 7.43 55.56
N ILE A 28 0.84 6.20 55.43
CA ILE A 28 -0.54 5.80 55.71
C ILE A 28 -0.72 5.77 57.23
N PRO A 29 -1.71 6.46 57.83
CA PRO A 29 -2.23 6.07 59.12
C PRO A 29 -3.31 5.01 58.91
N GLN A 30 -3.01 3.77 59.30
CA GLN A 30 -4.05 2.89 59.82
C GLN A 30 -4.45 3.40 61.20
N ASP A 31 -5.72 3.68 61.42
CA ASP A 31 -6.64 2.78 62.13
C ASP A 31 -7.98 3.48 62.39
N GLY A 32 -9.07 2.73 62.40
CA GLY A 32 -10.39 3.30 62.67
C GLY A 32 -11.58 2.42 62.31
N SER A 33 -11.58 1.17 62.79
CA SER A 33 -12.78 0.35 62.88
C SER A 33 -13.81 1.01 63.82
N THR A 34 -14.87 1.58 63.26
CA THR A 34 -16.16 1.76 63.93
C THR A 34 -17.28 1.29 63.01
N GLY A 35 -17.94 0.19 63.39
CA GLY A 35 -19.20 -0.25 62.77
C GLY A 35 -20.33 0.73 63.04
N GLY A 36 -21.19 0.92 62.05
CA GLY A 36 -22.40 1.74 62.16
C GLY A 36 -23.15 1.92 60.84
N VAL A 37 -24.16 1.07 60.63
CA VAL A 37 -25.34 1.22 59.76
C VAL A 37 -25.06 1.31 58.25
N GLY A 38 -25.44 0.27 57.52
CA GLY A 38 -25.55 0.28 56.06
C GLY A 38 -26.51 1.38 55.61
N LYS A 39 -25.96 2.50 55.14
CA LYS A 39 -26.70 3.44 54.28
C LYS A 39 -26.92 2.72 52.96
N GLU A 40 -28.15 2.29 52.68
CA GLU A 40 -28.53 1.87 51.33
C GLU A 40 -28.09 2.96 50.34
N GLU A 41 -27.26 2.59 49.36
CA GLU A 41 -26.86 3.53 48.32
C GLU A 41 -28.11 4.00 47.57
N PRO A 42 -28.25 5.32 47.30
CA PRO A 42 -29.44 5.86 46.69
C PRO A 42 -29.69 5.19 45.33
N LYS A 43 -30.95 4.84 45.06
CA LYS A 43 -31.35 4.25 43.78
C LYS A 43 -31.21 5.27 42.66
N ILE A 44 -30.77 4.81 41.50
CA ILE A 44 -30.65 5.66 40.30
C ILE A 44 -32.06 5.92 39.76
N VAL A 45 -32.52 7.16 39.79
CA VAL A 45 -33.86 7.53 39.29
C VAL A 45 -33.85 7.97 37.83
N ALA A 46 -32.72 8.51 37.36
CA ALA A 46 -32.52 8.90 35.97
C ALA A 46 -31.04 8.84 35.59
N VAL A 47 -30.78 8.50 34.32
CA VAL A 47 -29.44 8.50 33.73
C VAL A 47 -29.47 9.34 32.46
N ARG A 48 -28.61 10.34 32.36
CA ARG A 48 -28.56 11.23 31.19
C ARG A 48 -27.14 11.41 30.69
N ILE A 49 -26.99 11.71 29.40
CA ILE A 49 -25.78 12.34 28.86
C ILE A 49 -26.08 13.81 28.70
N VAL A 50 -25.24 14.66 29.25
CA VAL A 50 -25.40 16.12 29.23
C VAL A 50 -24.10 16.79 28.80
N LYS A 51 -24.18 17.94 28.15
CA LYS A 51 -23.02 18.80 27.90
C LYS A 51 -22.63 19.55 29.18
N GLU A 52 -21.45 20.14 29.20
CA GLU A 52 -20.98 20.96 30.33
C GLU A 52 -21.90 22.15 30.65
N ASN A 53 -22.59 22.70 29.65
CA ASN A 53 -23.58 23.77 29.81
C ASN A 53 -24.94 23.29 30.37
N GLY A 54 -25.11 21.98 30.59
CA GLY A 54 -26.35 21.37 31.10
C GLY A 54 -27.36 20.96 30.04
N GLU A 55 -27.09 21.17 28.75
CA GLU A 55 -27.91 20.69 27.64
C GLU A 55 -27.95 19.16 27.64
N VAL A 56 -29.15 18.57 27.53
CA VAL A 56 -29.32 17.12 27.57
C VAL A 56 -29.21 16.54 26.16
N LEU A 57 -28.21 15.69 25.95
CA LEU A 57 -28.00 14.97 24.68
C LEU A 57 -28.80 13.67 24.62
N SER A 58 -28.95 12.98 25.76
CA SER A 58 -29.75 11.76 25.84
C SER A 58 -30.34 11.57 27.23
N ASN A 59 -31.61 11.18 27.29
CA ASN A 59 -32.33 10.82 28.53
C ASN A 59 -32.32 9.32 28.84
N ALA A 60 -31.80 8.50 27.91
CA ALA A 60 -31.70 7.06 28.06
C ALA A 60 -30.51 6.57 27.22
N PRO A 61 -29.26 6.83 27.67
CA PRO A 61 -28.09 6.46 26.90
C PRO A 61 -27.99 4.94 26.73
N ALA A 62 -27.66 4.50 25.52
CA ALA A 62 -27.40 3.10 25.21
C ALA A 62 -25.94 2.73 25.51
N GLY A 63 -25.64 1.43 25.64
CA GLY A 63 -24.26 0.95 25.80
C GLY A 63 -23.64 1.19 27.18
N ILE A 64 -24.46 1.55 28.19
CA ILE A 64 -24.04 1.72 29.58
C ILE A 64 -24.47 0.53 30.46
N THR A 65 -23.71 0.30 31.54
CA THR A 65 -23.93 -0.80 32.48
C THR A 65 -24.80 -0.38 33.68
N VAL A 66 -24.91 0.93 33.95
CA VAL A 66 -25.79 1.47 35.00
C VAL A 66 -27.26 1.40 34.57
N GLN A 67 -28.15 1.11 35.51
CA GLN A 67 -29.58 0.91 35.25
C GLN A 67 -30.43 1.75 36.21
N THR A 68 -31.51 2.34 35.69
CA THR A 68 -32.52 3.02 36.51
C THR A 68 -33.20 2.01 37.45
N GLY A 69 -33.56 2.46 38.66
CA GLY A 69 -34.15 1.66 39.73
C GLY A 69 -33.16 0.80 40.52
N LYS A 70 -31.88 0.69 40.12
CA LYS A 70 -30.84 -0.04 40.84
C LYS A 70 -30.03 0.88 41.78
N PRO A 71 -29.39 0.33 42.84
CA PRO A 71 -28.47 1.10 43.69
C PRO A 71 -27.29 1.65 42.88
N LEU A 72 -26.75 2.78 43.34
CA LEU A 72 -25.63 3.47 42.71
C LEU A 72 -24.31 2.69 42.86
N ASP A 73 -23.95 1.89 41.85
CA ASP A 73 -22.71 1.10 41.86
C ASP A 73 -21.55 1.83 41.15
N ARG A 74 -20.49 2.15 41.90
CA ARG A 74 -19.29 2.84 41.38
C ARG A 74 -18.56 2.04 40.30
N ALA A 75 -18.51 0.71 40.39
CA ALA A 75 -17.85 -0.12 39.39
C ALA A 75 -18.60 -0.06 38.06
N LYS A 76 -19.95 -0.09 38.10
CA LYS A 76 -20.79 0.05 36.91
C LYS A 76 -20.75 1.44 36.30
N ILE A 77 -20.60 2.49 37.11
CA ILE A 77 -20.37 3.85 36.60
C ILE A 77 -19.03 3.91 35.83
N ALA A 78 -17.96 3.36 36.41
CA ALA A 78 -16.64 3.33 35.77
C ALA A 78 -16.64 2.47 34.48
N GLU A 79 -17.37 1.38 34.45
CA GLU A 79 -17.58 0.57 33.24
C GLU A 79 -18.37 1.34 32.17
N SER A 80 -19.45 2.02 32.57
CA SER A 80 -20.25 2.85 31.66
C SER A 80 -19.44 4.01 31.05
N LEU A 81 -18.61 4.68 31.85
CA LEU A 81 -17.66 5.69 31.35
C LEU A 81 -16.68 5.10 30.32
N ARG A 82 -16.15 3.90 30.58
CA ARG A 82 -15.24 3.21 29.63
C ARG A 82 -15.96 2.83 28.34
N SER A 83 -17.19 2.32 28.43
CA SER A 83 -17.99 1.96 27.26
C SER A 83 -18.30 3.17 26.39
N LEU A 84 -18.69 4.29 27.00
CA LEU A 84 -18.94 5.55 26.29
C LEU A 84 -17.65 6.15 25.71
N TYR A 85 -16.53 6.12 26.44
CA TYR A 85 -15.25 6.61 25.90
C TYR A 85 -14.77 5.77 24.70
N ARG A 86 -15.01 4.46 24.71
CA ARG A 86 -14.62 3.54 23.63
C ARG A 86 -15.37 3.79 22.32
N THR A 87 -16.51 4.48 22.33
CA THR A 87 -17.20 4.84 21.08
C THR A 87 -16.40 5.85 20.26
N GLY A 88 -15.54 6.65 20.92
CA GLY A 88 -14.74 7.69 20.27
C GLY A 88 -15.48 9.01 20.10
N ASP A 89 -16.79 9.07 20.39
CA ASP A 89 -17.65 10.25 20.19
C ASP A 89 -17.39 11.37 21.20
N TYR A 90 -16.60 11.11 22.25
CA TYR A 90 -16.40 12.03 23.36
C TYR A 90 -14.91 12.25 23.65
N ALA A 91 -14.52 13.52 23.67
CA ALA A 91 -13.19 14.02 24.02
C ALA A 91 -12.91 14.03 25.53
N ASP A 92 -13.97 14.12 26.33
CA ASP A 92 -13.92 14.06 27.79
C ASP A 92 -15.27 13.58 28.33
N LEU A 93 -15.25 12.80 29.41
CA LEU A 93 -16.46 12.35 30.11
C LEU A 93 -16.24 12.32 31.62
N ARG A 94 -17.23 12.78 32.37
CA ARG A 94 -17.29 12.63 33.83
C ARG A 94 -18.68 12.28 34.30
N ALA A 95 -18.78 11.49 35.36
CA ALA A 95 -20.05 11.19 36.01
C ALA A 95 -20.32 12.19 37.13
N VAL A 96 -21.50 12.81 37.13
CA VAL A 96 -21.98 13.69 38.19
C VAL A 96 -23.25 13.09 38.79
N VAL A 97 -23.22 12.87 40.09
CA VAL A 97 -24.37 12.34 40.85
C VAL A 97 -25.06 13.49 41.56
N THR A 98 -26.35 13.69 41.30
CA THR A 98 -27.17 14.71 41.94
C THR A 98 -28.24 14.03 42.81
N PRO A 99 -28.28 14.28 44.12
CA PRO A 99 -29.35 13.75 44.98
C PRO A 99 -30.72 14.30 44.58
N GLU A 100 -31.75 13.44 44.57
CA GLU A 100 -33.15 13.79 44.33
C GLU A 100 -34.06 13.18 45.43
N ALA A 101 -35.32 13.62 45.51
CA ALA A 101 -36.24 13.22 46.59
C ALA A 101 -36.40 11.70 46.72
N ASP A 102 -36.39 10.98 45.58
CA ASP A 102 -36.62 9.53 45.51
C ASP A 102 -35.36 8.71 45.16
N GLY A 103 -34.17 9.32 45.21
CA GLY A 103 -32.91 8.64 44.90
C GLY A 103 -31.80 9.58 44.41
N ALA A 104 -31.11 9.19 43.34
CA ALA A 104 -30.06 10.00 42.73
C ALA A 104 -30.15 9.99 41.19
N ARG A 105 -29.93 11.15 40.59
CA ARG A 105 -29.76 11.30 39.14
C ARG A 105 -28.28 11.23 38.78
N LEU A 106 -27.97 10.42 37.78
CA LEU A 106 -26.62 10.27 37.23
C LEU A 106 -26.53 10.97 35.88
N ASP A 107 -25.75 12.06 35.83
CA ASP A 107 -25.48 12.81 34.62
C ASP A 107 -24.05 12.51 34.14
N PHE A 108 -23.90 11.88 32.98
CA PHE A 108 -22.63 11.80 32.27
C PHE A 108 -22.40 13.11 31.55
N VAL A 109 -21.58 13.98 32.14
CA VAL A 109 -21.20 15.25 31.54
C VAL A 109 -20.11 15.00 30.52
N VAL A 110 -20.37 15.33 29.26
CA VAL A 110 -19.48 15.03 28.13
C VAL A 110 -19.04 16.27 27.37
N ARG A 111 -17.89 16.14 26.72
CA ARG A 111 -17.44 17.02 25.64
C ARG A 111 -17.26 16.17 24.39
N GLU A 112 -17.99 16.48 23.33
CA GLU A 112 -18.01 15.66 22.11
C GLU A 112 -16.70 15.79 21.31
N ASN A 113 -16.28 14.69 20.69
CA ASN A 113 -15.38 14.71 19.55
C ASN A 113 -16.24 14.96 18.29
N LEU A 114 -15.80 15.89 17.46
CA LEU A 114 -16.32 16.06 16.11
C LEU A 114 -15.28 15.56 15.13
N PHE A 115 -15.69 15.14 13.94
CA PHE A 115 -14.81 14.62 12.90
C PHE A 115 -14.90 15.50 11.66
N PHE A 116 -13.78 15.73 10.98
CA PHE A 116 -13.77 16.56 9.77
C PHE A 116 -14.66 15.94 8.69
N ASN A 117 -15.66 16.68 8.22
CA ASN A 117 -16.58 16.19 7.19
C ASN A 117 -16.24 16.75 5.81
N GLN A 118 -16.05 18.07 5.71
CA GLN A 118 -15.62 18.71 4.47
C GLN A 118 -14.79 19.98 4.73
N VAL A 119 -14.02 20.35 3.71
CA VAL A 119 -13.27 21.62 3.65
C VAL A 119 -13.70 22.36 2.40
N ARG A 120 -14.23 23.58 2.57
CA ARG A 120 -14.64 24.46 1.48
C ARG A 120 -13.75 25.70 1.48
N ILE A 121 -13.44 26.20 0.29
CA ILE A 121 -12.72 27.46 0.11
C ILE A 121 -13.63 28.43 -0.63
N GLU A 122 -13.68 29.67 -0.18
CA GLU A 122 -14.50 30.72 -0.77
C GLU A 122 -13.65 31.99 -1.03
N GLY A 123 -13.90 32.67 -2.15
CA GLY A 123 -13.24 33.94 -2.48
C GLY A 123 -11.86 33.81 -3.14
N LEU A 124 -11.44 32.58 -3.47
CA LEU A 124 -10.17 32.32 -4.13
C LEU A 124 -10.22 32.66 -5.62
N SER A 125 -9.29 33.50 -6.08
CA SER A 125 -9.08 33.77 -7.50
C SER A 125 -8.18 32.69 -8.09
N ALA A 126 -8.71 31.91 -9.03
CA ALA A 126 -7.94 30.85 -9.70
C ALA A 126 -6.84 31.43 -10.63
N PRO A 127 -5.70 30.73 -10.79
CA PRO A 127 -5.26 29.51 -10.08
C PRO A 127 -4.73 29.77 -8.65
N PRO A 128 -4.71 28.77 -7.75
CA PRO A 128 -5.24 27.42 -7.93
C PRO A 128 -6.77 27.42 -7.85
N SER A 129 -7.43 26.34 -8.27
CA SER A 129 -8.88 26.20 -8.05
C SER A 129 -9.17 26.01 -6.56
N GLU A 130 -10.39 26.34 -6.11
CA GLU A 130 -10.82 26.11 -4.73
C GLU A 130 -10.65 24.65 -4.31
N ALA A 131 -11.00 23.70 -5.18
CA ALA A 131 -10.80 22.27 -4.93
C ALA A 131 -9.32 21.89 -4.78
N SER A 132 -8.43 22.41 -5.65
CA SER A 132 -6.99 22.16 -5.56
C SER A 132 -6.38 22.78 -4.29
N ALA A 133 -6.86 23.95 -3.89
CA ALA A 133 -6.43 24.61 -2.66
C ALA A 133 -6.93 23.86 -1.41
N ALA A 134 -8.16 23.33 -1.43
CA ALA A 134 -8.68 22.51 -0.35
C ALA A 134 -7.92 21.18 -0.23
N ALA A 135 -7.52 20.59 -1.36
CA ALA A 135 -6.66 19.41 -1.35
C ALA A 135 -5.26 19.70 -0.76
N ALA A 136 -4.68 20.87 -1.07
CA ALA A 136 -3.36 21.28 -0.57
C ALA A 136 -3.34 21.49 0.96
N MET A 137 -4.49 21.73 1.59
CA MET A 137 -4.63 21.78 3.04
C MET A 137 -4.36 20.42 3.71
N GLN A 138 -4.49 19.31 2.97
CA GLN A 138 -4.20 17.94 3.45
C GLN A 138 -4.91 17.58 4.77
N ILE A 139 -6.16 18.00 4.94
CA ILE A 139 -7.00 17.56 6.06
C ILE A 139 -7.61 16.21 5.69
N ALA A 140 -7.30 15.16 6.44
CA ALA A 140 -7.96 13.88 6.28
C ALA A 140 -9.42 13.98 6.76
N LEU A 141 -10.37 13.66 5.89
CA LEU A 141 -11.78 13.60 6.27
C LEU A 141 -12.02 12.36 7.17
N GLY A 142 -12.95 12.48 8.11
CA GLY A 142 -13.25 11.46 9.13
C GLY A 142 -12.28 11.40 10.31
N GLN A 143 -11.15 12.11 10.28
CA GLN A 143 -10.27 12.22 11.46
C GLN A 143 -10.89 13.17 12.50
N THR A 144 -10.52 13.00 13.77
CA THR A 144 -11.02 13.86 14.85
C THR A 144 -10.57 15.32 14.66
N TYR A 145 -11.53 16.24 14.75
CA TYR A 145 -11.29 17.67 14.73
C TYR A 145 -10.40 18.11 15.88
N ARG A 146 -9.32 18.79 15.51
CA ARG A 146 -8.43 19.53 16.42
C ARG A 146 -8.06 20.85 15.76
N ARG A 147 -8.12 21.93 16.52
CA ARG A 147 -7.77 23.27 16.03
C ARG A 147 -6.36 23.34 15.43
N ALA A 148 -5.39 22.67 16.06
CA ALA A 148 -4.01 22.61 15.57
C ALA A 148 -3.90 22.06 14.13
N ILE A 149 -4.72 21.06 13.76
CA ILE A 149 -4.74 20.50 12.40
C ILE A 149 -5.21 21.55 11.39
N VAL A 150 -6.21 22.37 11.75
CA VAL A 150 -6.68 23.48 10.91
C VAL A 150 -5.61 24.55 10.78
N ASP A 151 -4.96 24.93 11.87
CA ASP A 151 -3.91 25.96 11.86
C ASP A 151 -2.73 25.54 10.96
N GLU A 152 -2.27 24.28 11.06
CA GLU A 152 -1.24 23.71 10.18
C GLU A 152 -1.70 23.65 8.71
N ALA A 153 -2.96 23.26 8.47
CA ALA A 153 -3.54 23.23 7.14
C ALA A 153 -3.63 24.62 6.49
N LEU A 154 -3.92 25.65 7.28
CA LEU A 154 -3.91 27.03 6.81
C LEU A 154 -2.51 27.50 6.41
N GLU A 155 -1.45 27.07 7.10
CA GLU A 155 -0.07 27.37 6.68
C GLU A 155 0.28 26.71 5.34
N ARG A 156 -0.06 25.43 5.14
CA ARG A 156 0.11 24.76 3.84
C ARG A 156 -0.65 25.47 2.70
N LEU A 157 -1.86 25.95 2.99
CA LEU A 157 -2.62 26.75 2.04
C LEU A 157 -1.90 28.08 1.74
N ARG A 158 -1.39 28.80 2.76
CA ARG A 158 -0.64 30.05 2.56
C ARG A 158 0.61 29.83 1.69
N GLU A 159 1.33 28.74 1.89
CA GLU A 159 2.47 28.35 1.05
C GLU A 159 2.04 28.10 -0.40
N THR A 160 0.98 27.31 -0.60
CA THR A 160 0.41 27.04 -1.94
C THR A 160 -0.02 28.33 -2.65
N LEU A 161 -0.64 29.27 -1.93
CA LEU A 161 -1.03 30.56 -2.47
C LEU A 161 0.18 31.42 -2.86
N ARG A 162 1.25 31.42 -2.04
CA ARG A 162 2.53 32.07 -2.39
C ARG A 162 3.16 31.42 -3.62
N ASP A 163 3.06 30.11 -3.77
CA ASP A 163 3.53 29.40 -4.96
C ASP A 163 2.81 29.86 -6.23
N GLU A 164 1.50 30.12 -6.14
CA GLU A 164 0.68 30.68 -7.21
C GLU A 164 0.75 32.22 -7.35
N GLY A 165 1.69 32.85 -6.65
CA GLY A 165 1.99 34.28 -6.73
C GLY A 165 1.10 35.17 -5.85
N LEU A 166 0.26 34.61 -4.99
CA LEU A 166 -0.69 35.34 -4.14
C LEU A 166 -0.09 35.63 -2.75
N TYR A 167 1.01 36.38 -2.71
CA TYR A 167 1.77 36.67 -1.47
C TYR A 167 1.02 37.54 -0.46
N ARG A 168 0.04 38.32 -0.95
CA ARG A 168 -0.80 39.19 -0.14
C ARG A 168 -2.16 38.57 0.17
N ALA A 169 -2.31 37.25 -0.03
CA ALA A 169 -3.55 36.58 0.29
C ALA A 169 -3.80 36.59 1.80
N GLU A 170 -5.00 36.99 2.19
CA GLU A 170 -5.48 36.84 3.56
C GLU A 170 -6.32 35.57 3.63
N VAL A 171 -6.05 34.73 4.64
CA VAL A 171 -6.71 33.43 4.82
C VAL A 171 -7.21 33.34 6.25
N SER A 172 -8.51 33.04 6.40
CA SER A 172 -9.17 32.79 7.66
C SER A 172 -10.06 31.56 7.57
N ALA A 173 -10.21 30.80 8.65
CA ALA A 173 -11.11 29.66 8.73
C ALA A 173 -12.25 29.92 9.71
N GLU A 174 -13.42 29.45 9.32
CA GLU A 174 -14.63 29.37 10.11
C GLU A 174 -15.02 27.91 10.30
N THR A 175 -15.43 27.55 11.51
CA THR A 175 -15.89 26.19 11.85
C THR A 175 -17.41 26.15 11.84
N ALA A 176 -17.97 25.19 11.12
CA ALA A 176 -19.40 24.88 11.12
C ALA A 176 -19.63 23.48 11.73
N PRO A 177 -19.84 23.39 13.06
CA PRO A 177 -20.09 22.11 13.73
C PRO A 177 -21.49 21.58 13.41
N HIS A 178 -21.58 20.26 13.26
CA HIS A 178 -22.83 19.48 13.15
C HIS A 178 -22.86 18.43 14.27
N PRO A 179 -23.19 18.81 15.52
CA PRO A 179 -23.10 17.94 16.68
C PRO A 179 -23.96 16.67 16.56
N GLU A 180 -25.12 16.76 15.92
CA GLU A 180 -26.09 15.66 15.74
C GLU A 180 -25.56 14.47 14.92
N ILE A 181 -24.55 14.71 14.08
CA ILE A 181 -23.88 13.69 13.27
C ILE A 181 -22.39 13.59 13.62
N HIS A 182 -21.95 14.22 14.71
CA HIS A 182 -20.56 14.30 15.15
C HIS A 182 -19.59 14.83 14.08
N GLN A 183 -20.04 15.76 13.23
CA GLN A 183 -19.23 16.29 12.12
C GLN A 183 -18.79 17.74 12.33
N MET A 184 -17.73 18.11 11.63
CA MET A 184 -17.19 19.46 11.59
C MET A 184 -16.84 19.84 10.16
N ASP A 185 -17.49 20.88 9.65
CA ASP A 185 -17.16 21.50 8.39
C ASP A 185 -16.18 22.67 8.61
N ILE A 186 -15.21 22.80 7.71
CA ILE A 186 -14.27 23.92 7.71
C ILE A 186 -14.53 24.77 6.48
N ILE A 187 -14.90 26.04 6.70
CA ILE A 187 -15.10 27.02 5.64
C ILE A 187 -13.91 27.98 5.68
N VAL A 188 -13.11 28.00 4.63
CA VAL A 188 -11.94 28.86 4.53
C VAL A 188 -12.25 30.03 3.61
N HIS A 189 -12.22 31.22 4.19
CA HIS A 189 -12.39 32.48 3.47
C HIS A 189 -11.02 32.99 3.02
N VAL A 190 -10.86 33.19 1.71
CA VAL A 190 -9.64 33.70 1.09
C VAL A 190 -9.90 35.03 0.42
N LYS A 191 -9.12 36.05 0.79
CA LYS A 191 -9.01 37.29 0.00
C LYS A 191 -7.70 37.23 -0.76
N SER A 192 -7.77 36.92 -2.05
CA SER A 192 -6.59 36.58 -2.85
C SER A 192 -5.57 37.71 -3.00
N GLY A 193 -6.04 38.96 -3.08
CA GLY A 193 -5.17 40.10 -3.43
C GLY A 193 -4.60 40.02 -4.85
N PRO A 194 -3.74 40.97 -5.25
CA PRO A 194 -3.13 40.98 -6.58
C PRO A 194 -1.98 39.96 -6.68
N ARG A 195 -1.93 39.20 -7.78
CA ARG A 195 -0.78 38.31 -8.07
C ARG A 195 0.52 39.10 -8.21
N ALA A 196 1.57 38.58 -7.60
CA ALA A 196 2.92 39.06 -7.75
C ALA A 196 3.38 38.96 -9.21
N ARG A 197 4.20 39.94 -9.61
CA ARG A 197 4.74 40.03 -10.96
C ARG A 197 6.22 39.72 -10.98
N VAL A 198 6.71 39.24 -12.11
CA VAL A 198 8.13 38.99 -12.36
C VAL A 198 8.90 40.30 -12.24
N GLY A 199 9.91 40.31 -11.37
CA GLY A 199 10.91 41.38 -11.21
C GLY A 199 11.94 41.39 -12.35
N ASN A 200 13.17 41.74 -12.01
CA ASN A 200 14.32 41.46 -12.88
C ASN A 200 14.55 39.95 -12.97
N ILE A 201 14.94 39.50 -14.16
CA ILE A 201 15.34 38.11 -14.40
C ILE A 201 16.86 38.13 -14.55
N GLN A 202 17.54 37.57 -13.56
CA GLN A 202 18.96 37.25 -13.65
C GLN A 202 19.10 35.86 -14.25
N MET A 203 20.20 35.58 -14.94
CA MET A 203 20.41 34.29 -15.56
C MET A 203 21.84 33.84 -15.36
N LYS A 204 21.96 32.59 -14.91
CA LYS A 204 23.20 31.83 -14.87
C LYS A 204 23.17 30.86 -16.04
N ASN A 205 23.76 31.28 -17.16
CA ASN A 205 23.79 30.50 -18.39
C ASN A 205 25.11 29.72 -18.51
N GLU A 206 25.05 28.43 -18.24
CA GLU A 206 26.16 27.48 -18.40
C GLU A 206 25.99 26.68 -19.71
N THR A 207 25.56 27.34 -20.77
CA THR A 207 25.41 26.75 -22.12
C THR A 207 26.18 27.54 -23.15
N GLU A 208 26.46 26.94 -24.32
CA GLU A 208 27.05 27.66 -25.45
C GLU A 208 26.09 28.66 -26.16
N TYR A 209 24.80 28.65 -25.81
CA TYR A 209 23.78 29.47 -26.46
C TYR A 209 23.72 30.89 -25.88
N ARG A 210 23.28 31.85 -26.68
CA ARG A 210 23.13 33.24 -26.23
C ARG A 210 21.99 33.34 -25.22
N ASP A 211 22.20 34.13 -24.19
CA ASP A 211 21.22 34.51 -23.17
C ASP A 211 19.85 34.91 -23.75
N ALA A 212 19.87 35.75 -24.81
CA ALA A 212 18.65 36.19 -25.48
C ALA A 212 17.84 35.03 -26.09
N ASP A 213 18.51 34.02 -26.64
CA ASP A 213 17.86 32.87 -27.25
C ASP A 213 17.16 32.00 -26.20
N ILE A 214 17.79 31.80 -25.04
CA ILE A 214 17.25 31.06 -23.89
C ILE A 214 16.10 31.83 -23.24
N LEU A 215 16.31 33.11 -22.89
CA LEU A 215 15.27 33.95 -22.28
C LEU A 215 14.02 34.05 -23.15
N SER A 216 14.17 34.09 -24.48
CA SER A 216 13.03 34.11 -25.40
C SER A 216 12.12 32.88 -25.29
N ARG A 217 12.63 31.74 -24.77
CA ARG A 217 11.87 30.49 -24.55
C ARG A 217 11.11 30.50 -23.24
N LEU A 218 11.58 31.25 -22.23
CA LEU A 218 10.87 31.40 -20.96
C LEU A 218 9.45 31.95 -21.19
N LYS A 219 9.26 32.81 -22.21
CA LYS A 219 7.98 33.49 -22.53
C LYS A 219 7.39 34.24 -21.33
N MET A 220 8.27 34.71 -20.45
CA MET A 220 7.95 35.58 -19.32
C MET A 220 8.95 36.73 -19.35
N LYS A 221 8.46 37.93 -19.08
CA LYS A 221 9.24 39.17 -18.98
C LYS A 221 8.93 39.89 -17.68
N ALA A 222 9.76 40.84 -17.28
CA ALA A 222 9.45 41.74 -16.17
C ALA A 222 8.01 42.29 -16.27
N GLY A 223 7.27 42.26 -15.17
CA GLY A 223 5.85 42.63 -15.09
C GLY A 223 4.85 41.52 -15.40
N SER A 224 5.28 40.36 -15.91
CA SER A 224 4.39 39.20 -16.14
C SER A 224 3.89 38.66 -14.79
N GLU A 225 2.65 38.17 -14.66
CA GLU A 225 2.21 37.58 -13.39
C GLU A 225 2.80 36.19 -13.19
N ILE A 226 3.15 35.88 -11.96
CA ILE A 226 3.75 34.61 -11.57
C ILE A 226 2.65 33.60 -11.24
N THR A 227 2.78 32.41 -11.83
CA THR A 227 2.06 31.20 -11.43
C THR A 227 3.01 30.00 -11.60
N SER A 228 2.83 28.94 -10.82
CA SER A 228 3.68 27.74 -10.92
C SER A 228 3.64 27.16 -12.34
N ALA A 229 2.44 27.12 -12.94
CA ALA A 229 2.24 26.65 -14.31
C ALA A 229 2.94 27.50 -15.38
N ARG A 230 3.12 28.81 -15.17
CA ARG A 230 3.86 29.66 -16.12
C ARG A 230 5.37 29.42 -16.03
N LEU A 231 5.90 29.32 -14.80
CA LEU A 231 7.31 29.03 -14.54
C LEU A 231 7.69 27.65 -15.11
N GLN A 232 6.92 26.61 -14.79
CA GLN A 232 7.20 25.25 -15.25
C GLN A 232 7.13 25.12 -16.77
N ARG A 233 6.09 25.69 -17.41
CA ARG A 233 6.04 25.72 -18.89
C ARG A 233 7.20 26.52 -19.49
N GLY A 234 7.70 27.53 -18.77
CA GLY A 234 8.86 28.31 -19.16
C GLY A 234 10.14 27.49 -19.17
N THR A 235 10.45 26.82 -18.07
CA THR A 235 11.62 25.94 -17.94
C THR A 235 11.53 24.75 -18.91
N ASP A 236 10.34 24.15 -19.07
CA ASP A 236 10.12 23.07 -20.04
C ASP A 236 10.39 23.49 -21.49
N ARG A 237 10.04 24.73 -21.87
CA ARG A 237 10.36 25.25 -23.21
C ARG A 237 11.86 25.41 -23.41
N ILE A 238 12.59 25.82 -22.38
CA ILE A 238 14.05 25.92 -22.40
C ILE A 238 14.65 24.51 -22.52
N ARG A 239 14.23 23.56 -21.68
CA ARG A 239 14.65 22.15 -21.74
C ARG A 239 14.41 21.55 -23.12
N LYS A 240 13.19 21.68 -23.67
CA LYS A 240 12.86 21.19 -25.02
C LYS A 240 13.70 21.84 -26.12
N TYR A 241 14.07 23.11 -25.96
CA TYR A 241 14.99 23.79 -26.87
C TYR A 241 16.38 23.15 -26.83
N LEU A 242 16.92 22.88 -25.64
CA LEU A 242 18.21 22.20 -25.44
C LEU A 242 18.19 20.76 -26.00
N VAL A 243 17.13 19.99 -25.71
CA VAL A 243 16.92 18.65 -26.28
C VAL A 243 16.91 18.68 -27.81
N LYS A 244 16.22 19.66 -28.42
CA LYS A 244 16.21 19.83 -29.89
C LYS A 244 17.59 20.15 -30.45
N LYS A 245 18.49 20.70 -29.64
CA LYS A 245 19.88 21.00 -29.99
C LYS A 245 20.86 19.86 -29.70
N GLY A 246 20.39 18.73 -29.17
CA GLY A 246 21.21 17.55 -28.86
C GLY A 246 21.65 17.44 -27.39
N HIS A 247 21.21 18.36 -26.54
CA HIS A 247 21.48 18.34 -25.10
C HIS A 247 20.34 17.63 -24.37
N LEU A 248 20.34 16.30 -24.41
CA LEU A 248 19.29 15.48 -23.79
C LEU A 248 19.29 15.57 -22.26
N SER A 249 20.40 15.98 -21.65
CA SER A 249 20.57 16.15 -20.21
C SER A 249 20.54 17.62 -19.76
N GLY A 250 20.07 18.52 -20.64
CA GLY A 250 20.00 19.95 -20.34
C GLY A 250 18.97 20.27 -19.25
N ARG A 251 19.36 21.09 -18.27
CA ARG A 251 18.49 21.50 -17.16
C ARG A 251 18.18 22.99 -17.23
N ALA A 252 16.96 23.33 -16.85
CA ALA A 252 16.54 24.72 -16.65
C ALA A 252 15.73 24.79 -15.35
N ALA A 253 16.17 25.60 -14.41
CA ALA A 253 15.49 25.84 -13.14
C ALA A 253 15.27 27.34 -12.96
N VAL A 254 14.15 27.70 -12.34
CA VAL A 254 13.89 29.09 -11.95
C VAL A 254 13.81 29.13 -10.44
N ARG A 255 14.67 29.94 -9.84
CA ARG A 255 14.65 30.25 -8.41
C ARG A 255 13.98 31.61 -8.21
N ARG A 256 13.18 31.69 -7.15
CA ARG A 256 12.48 32.91 -6.76
C ARG A 256 13.31 33.56 -5.67
N GLU A 257 13.67 34.82 -5.86
CA GLU A 257 14.34 35.62 -4.85
C GLU A 257 13.33 36.24 -3.87
N ASP A 258 13.82 37.07 -2.97
CA ASP A 258 13.01 37.76 -1.97
C ASP A 258 11.85 38.57 -2.59
N TYR A 259 10.65 38.34 -2.06
CA TYR A 259 9.44 39.05 -2.47
C TYR A 259 9.51 40.53 -2.07
N ASN A 260 9.40 41.42 -3.07
CA ASN A 260 9.28 42.85 -2.84
C ASN A 260 7.83 43.23 -2.55
N ALA A 261 7.50 43.36 -1.27
CA ALA A 261 6.17 43.71 -0.82
C ALA A 261 5.71 45.09 -1.29
N ALA A 262 6.57 46.09 -1.48
CA ALA A 262 6.15 47.43 -1.95
C ALA A 262 5.69 47.41 -3.41
N LYS A 263 6.44 46.72 -4.27
CA LYS A 263 6.17 46.67 -5.73
C LYS A 263 5.28 45.51 -6.14
N ASN A 264 5.01 44.56 -5.25
CA ASN A 264 4.37 43.27 -5.55
C ASN A 264 5.14 42.51 -6.65
N MET A 265 6.46 42.46 -6.54
CA MET A 265 7.34 41.86 -7.55
C MET A 265 8.31 40.85 -6.94
N ILE A 266 8.70 39.85 -7.72
CA ILE A 266 9.63 38.78 -7.32
C ILE A 266 10.73 38.68 -8.38
N PRO A 267 11.98 39.05 -8.06
CA PRO A 267 13.12 38.75 -8.93
C PRO A 267 13.25 37.25 -9.16
N LEU A 268 13.67 36.87 -10.36
CA LEU A 268 13.88 35.47 -10.72
C LEU A 268 15.36 35.27 -11.08
N GLU A 269 15.94 34.18 -10.60
CA GLU A 269 17.21 33.65 -11.09
C GLU A 269 16.91 32.44 -11.97
N LEU A 270 17.32 32.51 -13.24
CA LEU A 270 17.18 31.43 -14.20
C LEU A 270 18.53 30.70 -14.33
N ASP A 271 18.61 29.49 -13.81
CA ASP A 271 19.76 28.62 -13.94
C ASP A 271 19.57 27.68 -15.12
N VAL A 272 20.47 27.74 -16.11
CA VAL A 272 20.42 26.86 -17.28
C VAL A 272 21.76 26.18 -17.47
N THR A 273 21.75 24.85 -17.53
CA THR A 273 22.94 24.04 -17.76
C THR A 273 22.70 23.15 -18.97
N GLU A 274 23.72 23.00 -19.82
CA GLU A 274 23.59 22.20 -21.03
C GLU A 274 23.61 20.69 -20.76
N GLY A 275 24.27 20.27 -19.68
CA GLY A 275 24.50 18.85 -19.39
C GLY A 275 25.38 18.16 -20.45
N PRO A 276 25.70 16.87 -20.28
CA PRO A 276 26.42 16.12 -21.30
C PRO A 276 25.66 16.13 -22.63
N ARG A 277 26.39 16.25 -23.73
CA ARG A 277 25.85 15.96 -25.07
C ARG A 277 25.63 14.46 -25.15
N VAL A 278 24.39 14.03 -25.36
CA VAL A 278 24.09 12.60 -25.40
C VAL A 278 23.76 12.18 -26.82
N GLN A 279 24.61 11.32 -27.38
CA GLN A 279 24.39 10.71 -28.67
C GLN A 279 23.96 9.25 -28.48
N ILE A 280 22.78 8.92 -28.99
CA ILE A 280 22.29 7.54 -28.96
C ILE A 280 22.52 6.91 -30.31
N THR A 281 23.27 5.82 -30.30
CA THR A 281 23.56 5.01 -31.48
C THR A 281 22.93 3.64 -31.30
N LEU A 282 22.42 3.07 -32.38
CA LEU A 282 21.87 1.73 -32.38
C LEU A 282 22.54 0.90 -33.47
N THR A 283 23.06 -0.26 -33.08
CA THR A 283 23.80 -1.19 -33.95
C THR A 283 23.08 -2.54 -34.00
N GLY A 284 23.21 -3.26 -35.11
CA GLY A 284 22.53 -4.56 -35.31
C GLY A 284 21.04 -4.45 -35.65
N ALA A 285 20.44 -3.27 -35.56
CA ALA A 285 19.15 -2.97 -36.15
C ALA A 285 19.08 -1.54 -36.74
N SER A 286 18.00 -1.24 -37.47
CA SER A 286 17.74 0.09 -38.01
C SER A 286 16.27 0.44 -37.79
N PHE A 287 16.04 1.62 -37.26
CA PHE A 287 14.73 2.21 -37.01
C PHE A 287 14.74 3.64 -37.52
N SER A 288 13.58 4.14 -37.93
CA SER A 288 13.47 5.55 -38.29
C SER A 288 13.73 6.44 -37.06
N GLN A 289 14.21 7.67 -37.27
CA GLN A 289 14.43 8.62 -36.18
C GLN A 289 13.16 8.91 -35.36
N GLY A 290 11.99 8.91 -35.99
CA GLY A 290 10.71 9.06 -35.30
C GLY A 290 10.35 7.85 -34.43
N GLU A 291 10.77 6.65 -34.84
CA GLU A 291 10.55 5.42 -34.09
C GLU A 291 11.53 5.30 -32.92
N LEU A 292 12.82 5.62 -33.10
CA LEU A 292 13.81 5.67 -32.00
C LEU A 292 13.36 6.63 -30.90
N LYS A 293 12.84 7.82 -31.24
CA LYS A 293 12.29 8.78 -30.27
C LYS A 293 11.10 8.26 -29.49
N LYS A 294 10.36 7.28 -30.03
CA LYS A 294 9.24 6.63 -29.34
C LYS A 294 9.71 5.46 -28.49
N LEU A 295 10.71 4.72 -28.97
CA LEU A 295 11.22 3.54 -28.28
C LEU A 295 12.13 3.91 -27.12
N ILE A 296 12.90 5.00 -27.20
CA ILE A 296 13.88 5.40 -26.19
C ILE A 296 13.35 6.65 -25.44
N PRO A 297 12.82 6.50 -24.21
CA PRO A 297 12.11 7.55 -23.47
C PRO A 297 12.92 8.82 -23.21
N VAL A 298 14.25 8.72 -23.13
CA VAL A 298 15.15 9.86 -22.89
C VAL A 298 14.95 11.04 -23.85
N TYR A 299 14.48 10.78 -25.09
CA TYR A 299 14.16 11.82 -26.05
C TYR A 299 12.91 12.64 -25.70
N GLN A 300 11.98 12.05 -24.94
CA GLN A 300 10.71 12.66 -24.53
C GLN A 300 10.85 13.30 -23.14
N GLU A 301 11.46 12.55 -22.22
CA GLU A 301 11.66 12.97 -20.84
C GLU A 301 12.77 14.03 -20.71
N GLY A 302 13.69 14.12 -21.67
CA GLY A 302 14.79 15.10 -21.64
C GLY A 302 15.63 14.96 -20.38
N ALA A 303 15.86 13.71 -19.99
CA ALA A 303 16.76 13.25 -18.96
C ALA A 303 17.39 11.95 -19.45
N VAL A 304 18.59 11.66 -18.96
CA VAL A 304 19.32 10.43 -19.27
C VAL A 304 19.64 9.77 -17.94
N ASP A 305 18.88 8.74 -17.61
CA ASP A 305 19.04 7.93 -16.41
C ASP A 305 18.91 6.44 -16.77
N ALA A 306 19.39 5.58 -15.87
CA ALA A 306 19.45 4.14 -16.13
C ALA A 306 18.07 3.52 -16.36
N ASP A 307 17.03 4.00 -15.67
CA ASP A 307 15.68 3.45 -15.78
C ASP A 307 15.09 3.72 -17.17
N LEU A 308 15.27 4.95 -17.69
CA LEU A 308 14.85 5.30 -19.05
C LEU A 308 15.66 4.52 -20.11
N LEU A 309 16.93 4.21 -19.85
CA LEU A 309 17.75 3.43 -20.78
C LEU A 309 17.35 1.95 -20.80
N GLU A 310 17.06 1.36 -19.64
CA GLU A 310 16.51 0.00 -19.50
C GLU A 310 15.13 -0.11 -20.14
N GLU A 311 14.28 0.90 -19.96
CA GLU A 311 13.01 0.99 -20.66
C GLU A 311 13.22 1.07 -22.18
N GLY A 312 14.18 1.87 -22.65
CA GLY A 312 14.58 1.91 -24.06
C GLY A 312 14.98 0.53 -24.60
N LYS A 313 15.82 -0.20 -23.85
CA LYS A 313 16.24 -1.57 -24.16
C LYS A 313 15.03 -2.50 -24.28
N ARG A 314 14.12 -2.47 -23.31
CA ARG A 314 12.89 -3.26 -23.31
C ARG A 314 12.00 -2.94 -24.51
N ASN A 315 11.77 -1.66 -24.78
CA ASN A 315 10.91 -1.19 -25.87
C ASN A 315 11.45 -1.61 -27.24
N ILE A 316 12.78 -1.52 -27.45
CA ILE A 316 13.43 -1.97 -28.69
C ILE A 316 13.26 -3.49 -28.85
N ARG A 317 13.52 -4.28 -27.80
CA ARG A 317 13.33 -5.73 -27.82
C ARG A 317 11.89 -6.10 -28.16
N GLU A 318 10.91 -5.55 -27.45
CA GLU A 318 9.49 -5.81 -27.68
C GLU A 318 9.02 -5.37 -29.08
N ARG A 319 9.66 -4.34 -29.65
CA ARG A 319 9.40 -3.94 -31.03
C ARG A 319 9.90 -4.98 -32.03
N LEU A 320 11.07 -5.56 -31.80
CA LEU A 320 11.66 -6.62 -32.63
C LEU A 320 10.87 -7.93 -32.52
N GLU A 321 10.47 -8.32 -31.30
CA GLU A 321 9.61 -9.49 -31.06
C GLU A 321 8.31 -9.39 -31.85
N ARG A 322 7.66 -8.22 -31.86
CA ARG A 322 6.46 -7.96 -32.69
C ARG A 322 6.70 -8.06 -34.19
N GLN A 323 7.94 -7.93 -34.66
CA GLN A 323 8.31 -8.11 -36.07
C GLN A 323 8.66 -9.57 -36.42
N GLY A 324 8.69 -10.47 -35.43
CA GLY A 324 9.04 -11.89 -35.55
C GLY A 324 10.45 -12.24 -35.09
N TYR A 325 11.22 -11.29 -34.55
CA TYR A 325 12.56 -11.53 -34.00
C TYR A 325 12.44 -11.87 -32.52
N PHE A 326 12.08 -13.11 -32.25
CA PHE A 326 11.67 -13.60 -30.94
C PHE A 326 12.81 -13.81 -29.95
N ASP A 327 13.99 -14.15 -30.46
CA ASP A 327 15.21 -14.30 -29.68
C ASP A 327 16.06 -13.01 -29.70
N ALA A 328 15.43 -11.86 -29.98
CA ALA A 328 16.12 -10.58 -30.01
C ALA A 328 16.67 -10.24 -28.61
N ASP A 329 17.98 -10.05 -28.51
CA ASP A 329 18.61 -9.48 -27.32
C ASP A 329 19.07 -8.05 -27.59
N VAL A 330 18.93 -7.21 -26.58
CA VAL A 330 19.29 -5.80 -26.65
C VAL A 330 20.08 -5.47 -25.41
N ASN A 331 21.28 -4.95 -25.57
CA ASN A 331 22.08 -4.41 -24.48
C ASN A 331 22.48 -2.97 -24.82
N TYR A 332 22.91 -2.20 -23.83
CA TYR A 332 23.49 -0.88 -24.09
C TYR A 332 24.80 -0.71 -23.31
N THR A 333 25.67 0.11 -23.88
CA THR A 333 26.86 0.62 -23.20
C THR A 333 26.82 2.15 -23.23
N THR A 334 27.39 2.76 -22.20
CA THR A 334 27.54 4.22 -22.12
C THR A 334 29.02 4.53 -22.07
N GLU A 335 29.49 5.35 -23.00
CA GLU A 335 30.86 5.85 -23.02
C GLU A 335 30.85 7.36 -22.83
N THR A 336 31.60 7.87 -21.86
CA THR A 336 31.74 9.30 -21.61
C THR A 336 33.08 9.80 -22.14
N HIS A 337 33.04 10.76 -23.03
CA HIS A 337 34.19 11.42 -23.67
C HIS A 337 34.26 12.88 -23.25
N GLU A 338 35.46 13.45 -23.18
CA GLU A 338 35.60 14.90 -23.02
C GLU A 338 35.38 15.62 -24.37
N ALA A 339 34.34 16.46 -24.44
CA ALA A 339 34.06 17.24 -25.63
C ALA A 339 34.95 18.49 -25.68
N LYS A 340 35.82 18.58 -26.70
CA LYS A 340 36.59 19.79 -26.99
C LYS A 340 35.73 20.79 -27.76
N THR A 341 35.50 21.97 -27.19
CA THR A 341 34.75 23.04 -27.87
C THR A 341 35.62 23.74 -28.93
N THR A 342 35.01 24.27 -29.99
CA THR A 342 35.66 25.04 -31.07
C THR A 342 36.26 26.38 -30.60
N ARG A 343 36.07 26.75 -29.32
CA ARG A 343 36.69 27.92 -28.66
C ARG A 343 37.53 27.49 -27.46
N GLY A 344 38.52 26.64 -27.67
CA GLY A 344 39.75 26.58 -26.85
C GLY A 344 39.61 26.36 -25.34
N GLY A 345 38.47 25.89 -24.85
CA GLY A 345 38.25 25.53 -23.45
C GLY A 345 37.42 24.25 -23.36
N ALA A 346 37.93 23.24 -22.65
CA ALA A 346 37.17 22.04 -22.31
C ALA A 346 36.14 22.39 -21.24
N ARG A 347 34.84 22.24 -21.53
CA ARG A 347 33.75 22.31 -20.54
C ARG A 347 32.53 21.47 -20.93
N GLY A 348 32.71 20.36 -21.63
CA GLY A 348 31.59 19.47 -21.96
C GLY A 348 32.00 18.00 -21.86
N THR A 349 31.07 17.18 -21.41
CA THR A 349 31.14 15.72 -21.56
C THR A 349 30.21 15.30 -22.69
N GLU A 350 30.64 14.36 -23.51
CA GLU A 350 29.84 13.71 -24.53
C GLU A 350 29.59 12.27 -24.08
N GLU A 351 28.33 11.88 -23.96
CA GLU A 351 27.93 10.52 -23.61
C GLU A 351 27.41 9.83 -24.87
N ILE A 352 28.10 8.78 -25.30
CA ILE A 352 27.67 7.94 -26.41
C ILE A 352 27.02 6.70 -25.82
N ILE A 353 25.71 6.60 -26.00
CA ILE A 353 24.92 5.45 -25.57
C ILE A 353 24.69 4.57 -26.78
N THR A 354 25.31 3.38 -26.77
CA THR A 354 25.22 2.45 -27.88
C THR A 354 24.33 1.28 -27.50
N TYR A 355 23.12 1.23 -28.08
CA TYR A 355 22.28 0.04 -28.05
C TYR A 355 22.82 -0.98 -29.06
N LYS A 356 23.29 -2.12 -28.56
CA LYS A 356 23.69 -3.27 -29.37
C LYS A 356 22.53 -4.26 -29.44
N VAL A 357 22.04 -4.49 -30.64
CA VAL A 357 20.93 -5.40 -30.92
C VAL A 357 21.45 -6.66 -31.58
N GLU A 358 21.12 -7.81 -31.00
CA GLU A 358 21.30 -9.13 -31.61
C GLU A 358 19.91 -9.63 -31.99
N ARG A 359 19.53 -9.45 -33.26
CA ARG A 359 18.15 -9.70 -33.72
C ARG A 359 17.73 -11.17 -33.62
N GLY A 360 18.66 -12.10 -33.78
CA GLY A 360 18.34 -13.51 -34.01
C GLY A 360 17.59 -13.73 -35.34
N ASP A 361 17.08 -14.94 -35.50
CA ASP A 361 16.34 -15.35 -36.68
C ASP A 361 14.90 -14.83 -36.64
N ARG A 362 14.36 -14.54 -37.84
CA ARG A 362 12.98 -14.08 -37.97
C ARG A 362 12.06 -15.28 -38.13
N HIS A 363 11.11 -15.41 -37.22
CA HIS A 363 10.14 -16.49 -37.24
C HIS A 363 8.70 -16.00 -37.20
N LYS A 364 7.78 -16.91 -37.52
CA LYS A 364 6.34 -16.75 -37.35
C LYS A 364 5.78 -17.98 -36.66
N LEU A 365 5.17 -17.80 -35.50
CA LEU A 365 4.54 -18.92 -34.79
C LEU A 365 3.21 -19.26 -35.44
N VAL A 366 3.15 -20.42 -36.11
CA VAL A 366 1.96 -20.85 -36.87
C VAL A 366 1.03 -21.78 -36.09
N GLY A 367 1.49 -22.38 -34.99
CA GLY A 367 0.66 -23.27 -34.19
C GLY A 367 1.38 -23.87 -32.99
N ILE A 368 0.58 -24.31 -32.03
CA ILE A 368 1.00 -25.00 -30.82
C ILE A 368 0.13 -26.24 -30.65
N GLU A 369 0.78 -27.38 -30.45
CA GLU A 369 0.19 -28.69 -30.22
C GLU A 369 0.65 -29.23 -28.87
N ILE A 370 -0.29 -29.73 -28.06
CA ILE A 370 -0.02 -30.38 -26.77
C ILE A 370 -0.57 -31.80 -26.88
N THR A 371 0.24 -32.78 -26.51
CA THR A 371 -0.09 -34.21 -26.61
C THR A 371 0.26 -34.93 -25.31
N GLY A 372 -0.42 -36.04 -25.04
CA GLY A 372 -0.14 -36.92 -23.89
C GLY A 372 -0.82 -36.51 -22.58
N ASN A 373 -1.49 -35.35 -22.55
CA ASN A 373 -2.33 -34.93 -21.44
C ASN A 373 -3.65 -35.71 -21.41
N LYS A 374 -3.97 -36.32 -20.26
CA LYS A 374 -5.21 -37.05 -19.94
C LYS A 374 -5.88 -36.49 -18.68
N TYR A 375 -5.10 -35.98 -17.73
CA TYR A 375 -5.59 -35.38 -16.49
C TYR A 375 -6.09 -33.95 -16.66
N PHE A 376 -5.31 -33.11 -17.37
CA PHE A 376 -5.69 -31.74 -17.68
C PHE A 376 -6.18 -31.61 -19.12
N ASP A 377 -7.22 -30.82 -19.32
CA ASP A 377 -7.70 -30.47 -20.64
C ASP A 377 -6.67 -29.66 -21.42
N THR A 378 -6.59 -29.91 -22.73
CA THR A 378 -5.64 -29.22 -23.62
C THR A 378 -5.85 -27.70 -23.61
N GLU A 379 -7.10 -27.24 -23.54
CA GLU A 379 -7.42 -25.80 -23.49
C GLU A 379 -6.98 -25.14 -22.18
N LEU A 380 -7.08 -25.86 -21.05
CA LEU A 380 -6.57 -25.37 -19.76
C LEU A 380 -5.05 -25.16 -19.83
N LEU A 381 -4.31 -26.16 -20.34
CA LEU A 381 -2.86 -26.05 -20.52
C LEU A 381 -2.51 -24.93 -21.49
N ARG A 382 -3.19 -24.86 -22.65
CA ARG A 382 -3.00 -23.81 -23.67
C ARG A 382 -3.23 -22.41 -23.09
N SER A 383 -4.25 -22.21 -22.28
CA SER A 383 -4.58 -20.91 -21.67
C SER A 383 -3.52 -20.40 -20.68
N ARG A 384 -2.68 -21.30 -20.16
CA ARG A 384 -1.61 -20.98 -19.20
C ARG A 384 -0.25 -20.73 -19.85
N LEU A 385 -0.11 -21.02 -21.15
CA LEU A 385 1.13 -20.78 -21.88
C LEU A 385 1.43 -19.28 -21.97
N GLN A 386 2.68 -18.92 -21.75
CA GLN A 386 3.18 -17.58 -22.05
C GLN A 386 3.32 -17.36 -23.56
N ILE A 387 3.57 -18.45 -24.29
CA ILE A 387 3.59 -18.49 -25.75
C ILE A 387 2.16 -18.53 -26.27
N PHE A 388 1.88 -17.69 -27.26
CA PHE A 388 0.62 -17.74 -27.98
C PHE A 388 0.84 -17.50 -29.47
N GLY A 389 0.11 -18.26 -30.28
CA GLY A 389 0.08 -18.07 -31.73
C GLY A 389 -0.50 -16.70 -32.10
N GLY A 390 -0.07 -16.16 -33.23
CA GLY A 390 -0.63 -14.91 -33.75
C GLY A 390 -2.12 -15.05 -34.08
N ALA A 391 -2.94 -14.12 -33.60
CA ALA A 391 -4.32 -13.91 -34.05
C ALA A 391 -4.43 -12.54 -34.73
N PHE A 392 -5.05 -12.49 -35.92
CA PHE A 392 -5.00 -11.32 -36.82
C PHE A 392 -3.54 -10.81 -37.01
N ALA A 393 -3.31 -9.53 -37.31
CA ALA A 393 -2.01 -8.97 -37.73
C ALA A 393 -0.85 -9.04 -36.68
N SER A 394 -0.93 -9.90 -35.66
CA SER A 394 0.14 -10.17 -34.68
C SER A 394 0.95 -11.41 -35.08
N ALA A 395 2.28 -11.35 -34.94
CA ALA A 395 3.19 -12.47 -35.24
C ALA A 395 3.15 -13.61 -34.20
N GLY A 396 2.41 -13.44 -33.11
CA GLY A 396 2.46 -14.31 -31.92
C GLY A 396 3.56 -13.90 -30.96
N ARG A 397 3.71 -14.63 -29.84
CA ARG A 397 4.82 -14.51 -28.91
C ARG A 397 5.51 -15.86 -28.79
N PHE A 398 6.79 -15.91 -29.10
CA PHE A 398 7.63 -17.10 -29.06
C PHE A 398 9.03 -16.69 -28.58
N SER A 399 9.78 -17.65 -28.04
CA SER A 399 11.25 -17.69 -27.98
C SER A 399 11.61 -19.09 -27.48
N ARG A 400 12.84 -19.57 -27.73
CA ARG A 400 13.25 -20.90 -27.23
C ARG A 400 13.17 -20.98 -25.71
N LYS A 401 13.60 -19.91 -25.03
CA LYS A 401 13.51 -19.77 -23.57
C LYS A 401 12.08 -19.82 -23.05
N LEU A 402 11.12 -19.24 -23.78
CA LEU A 402 9.71 -19.31 -23.40
C LEU A 402 9.16 -20.73 -23.55
N VAL A 403 9.62 -21.51 -24.54
CA VAL A 403 9.18 -22.92 -24.70
C VAL A 403 9.63 -23.74 -23.50
N ASP A 404 10.89 -23.58 -23.10
CA ASP A 404 11.44 -24.28 -21.93
C ASP A 404 10.72 -23.86 -20.64
N SER A 405 10.44 -22.56 -20.49
CA SER A 405 9.70 -22.00 -19.36
C SER A 405 8.26 -22.51 -19.28
N ASP A 406 7.56 -22.58 -20.42
CA ASP A 406 6.20 -23.11 -20.50
C ASP A 406 6.16 -24.63 -20.24
N ALA A 407 7.14 -25.39 -20.76
CA ALA A 407 7.28 -26.81 -20.47
C ALA A 407 7.50 -27.06 -18.96
N GLN A 408 8.38 -26.27 -18.33
CA GLN A 408 8.62 -26.35 -16.89
C GLN A 408 7.36 -25.98 -16.10
N SER A 409 6.68 -24.89 -16.47
CA SER A 409 5.45 -24.47 -15.79
C SER A 409 4.33 -25.52 -15.88
N MET A 410 4.20 -26.20 -17.02
CA MET A 410 3.28 -27.33 -17.16
C MET A 410 3.71 -28.51 -16.28
N ARG A 411 5.01 -28.84 -16.24
CA ARG A 411 5.54 -29.90 -15.38
C ARG A 411 5.26 -29.62 -13.90
N ASP A 412 5.52 -28.40 -13.45
CA ASP A 412 5.28 -27.95 -12.08
C ASP A 412 3.80 -28.07 -11.72
N LEU A 413 2.90 -27.75 -12.66
CA LEU A 413 1.45 -27.92 -12.48
C LEU A 413 1.07 -29.40 -12.26
N TYR A 414 1.65 -30.32 -13.02
CA TYR A 414 1.44 -31.76 -12.84
C TYR A 414 1.99 -32.25 -11.48
N GLN A 415 3.22 -31.84 -11.11
CA GLN A 415 3.84 -32.21 -9.85
C GLN A 415 3.07 -31.68 -8.64
N ALA A 416 2.52 -30.46 -8.72
CA ALA A 416 1.61 -29.91 -7.72
C ALA A 416 0.30 -30.71 -7.58
N ASN A 417 -0.05 -31.55 -8.56
CA ASN A 417 -1.26 -32.36 -8.61
C ASN A 417 -0.99 -33.87 -8.45
N GLY A 418 0.12 -34.26 -7.81
CA GLY A 418 0.39 -35.67 -7.49
C GLY A 418 1.25 -36.41 -8.50
N PHE A 419 1.57 -35.82 -9.64
CA PHE A 419 2.30 -36.49 -10.72
C PHE A 419 3.80 -36.22 -10.60
N LEU A 420 4.44 -36.84 -9.61
CA LEU A 420 5.85 -36.56 -9.27
C LEU A 420 6.83 -36.85 -10.42
N ASP A 421 6.57 -37.94 -11.15
CA ASP A 421 7.37 -38.38 -12.30
C ASP A 421 7.00 -37.68 -13.61
N ALA A 422 6.12 -36.67 -13.57
CA ALA A 422 5.69 -35.97 -14.78
C ALA A 422 6.88 -35.39 -15.54
N ARG A 423 6.86 -35.53 -16.86
CA ARG A 423 7.83 -34.93 -17.79
C ARG A 423 7.08 -34.21 -18.88
N VAL A 424 7.55 -33.01 -19.18
CA VAL A 424 7.02 -32.21 -20.29
C VAL A 424 8.20 -31.78 -21.13
N GLU A 425 8.19 -32.17 -22.41
CA GLU A 425 9.22 -31.80 -23.38
C GLU A 425 8.63 -30.85 -24.40
N GLY A 426 9.22 -29.66 -24.54
CA GLY A 426 8.90 -28.71 -25.59
C GLY A 426 9.85 -28.90 -26.78
N GLN A 427 9.29 -29.12 -27.96
CA GLN A 427 10.04 -29.25 -29.21
C GLN A 427 9.64 -28.16 -30.19
N VAL A 428 10.66 -27.52 -30.77
CA VAL A 428 10.50 -26.49 -31.81
C VAL A 428 10.74 -27.12 -33.17
N ALA A 429 9.73 -27.10 -34.03
CA ALA A 429 9.84 -27.49 -35.42
C ALA A 429 10.00 -26.23 -36.28
N ASP A 430 11.25 -25.93 -36.63
CA ASP A 430 11.61 -24.88 -37.58
C ASP A 430 11.19 -25.25 -39.01
N ASN A 431 10.92 -24.24 -39.82
CA ASN A 431 10.52 -24.36 -41.23
C ASN A 431 9.32 -25.31 -41.44
N TYR A 432 8.30 -25.17 -40.60
CA TYR A 432 7.18 -26.09 -40.53
C TYR A 432 6.47 -26.24 -41.89
N LYS A 433 6.27 -27.50 -42.32
CA LYS A 433 5.74 -27.85 -43.65
C LYS A 433 6.54 -27.25 -44.82
N GLY A 434 7.84 -27.05 -44.65
CA GLY A 434 8.75 -26.55 -45.69
C GLY A 434 8.66 -25.06 -45.95
N LYS A 435 7.97 -24.29 -45.11
CA LYS A 435 7.89 -22.83 -45.21
C LYS A 435 8.97 -22.19 -44.35
N GLU A 436 9.90 -21.49 -44.98
CA GLU A 436 11.01 -20.84 -44.29
C GLU A 436 10.50 -19.83 -43.24
N GLY A 437 11.03 -19.92 -42.02
CA GLY A 437 10.67 -19.05 -40.89
C GLY A 437 9.37 -19.40 -40.17
N ASP A 438 8.52 -20.29 -40.69
CA ASP A 438 7.35 -20.77 -39.95
C ASP A 438 7.80 -21.74 -38.84
N VAL A 439 7.37 -21.48 -37.62
CA VAL A 439 7.70 -22.29 -36.44
C VAL A 439 6.44 -22.92 -35.86
N PHE A 440 6.52 -24.21 -35.54
CA PHE A 440 5.46 -24.95 -34.87
C PHE A 440 5.99 -25.59 -33.58
N ILE A 441 5.26 -25.46 -32.48
CA ILE A 441 5.71 -25.93 -31.18
C ILE A 441 4.89 -27.15 -30.77
N ARG A 442 5.58 -28.20 -30.32
CA ARG A 442 4.95 -29.40 -29.77
C ARG A 442 5.36 -29.60 -28.33
N PHE A 443 4.39 -29.71 -27.45
CA PHE A 443 4.59 -30.16 -26.09
C PHE A 443 4.16 -31.61 -25.95
N ALA A 444 5.12 -32.48 -25.60
CA ALA A 444 4.86 -33.89 -25.29
C ALA A 444 4.82 -34.07 -23.77
N VAL A 445 3.65 -34.41 -23.24
CA VAL A 445 3.42 -34.62 -21.81
C VAL A 445 3.46 -36.12 -21.51
N GLN A 446 4.28 -36.51 -20.54
CA GLN A 446 4.24 -37.81 -19.90
C GLN A 446 3.81 -37.57 -18.45
N GLU A 447 2.52 -37.78 -18.15
CA GLU A 447 1.97 -37.47 -16.83
C GLU A 447 2.54 -38.36 -15.73
N GLY A 448 2.81 -39.63 -16.03
CA GLY A 448 3.19 -40.61 -15.01
C GLY A 448 2.01 -41.00 -14.12
N LYS A 449 2.31 -41.57 -12.95
CA LYS A 449 1.30 -42.05 -12.01
C LYS A 449 0.98 -41.00 -10.95
N GLN A 450 -0.29 -40.88 -10.58
CA GLN A 450 -0.72 -39.94 -9.55
C GLN A 450 -0.49 -40.52 -8.15
N THR A 451 0.25 -39.78 -7.32
CA THR A 451 0.50 -40.06 -5.91
C THR A 451 -0.45 -39.25 -5.05
N ARG A 452 -1.05 -39.88 -4.03
CA ARG A 452 -1.97 -39.24 -3.08
C ARG A 452 -1.47 -39.40 -1.65
N VAL A 453 -1.88 -38.49 -0.78
CA VAL A 453 -1.61 -38.58 0.66
C VAL A 453 -2.51 -39.66 1.26
N ALA A 454 -1.93 -40.71 1.84
CA ALA A 454 -2.66 -41.76 2.54
C ALA A 454 -3.12 -41.31 3.93
N SER A 455 -2.21 -40.65 4.66
CA SER A 455 -2.42 -40.17 6.03
C SER A 455 -1.39 -39.09 6.34
N LEU A 456 -1.72 -38.19 7.27
CA LEU A 456 -0.82 -37.17 7.79
C LEU A 456 -0.76 -37.30 9.32
N SER A 457 0.44 -37.23 9.87
CA SER A 457 0.70 -37.21 11.32
C SER A 457 1.72 -36.12 11.63
N ILE A 458 1.56 -35.45 12.78
CA ILE A 458 2.47 -34.40 13.23
C ILE A 458 3.01 -34.76 14.62
N GLU A 459 4.33 -34.72 14.76
CA GLU A 459 5.06 -35.00 16.00
C GLU A 459 5.80 -33.75 16.49
N GLY A 460 6.07 -33.72 17.81
CA GLY A 460 6.83 -32.63 18.43
C GLY A 460 6.00 -31.37 18.73
N ILE A 461 4.67 -31.48 18.70
CA ILE A 461 3.76 -30.41 19.09
C ILE A 461 3.60 -30.40 20.62
N HIS A 462 4.06 -29.34 21.28
CA HIS A 462 3.94 -29.17 22.73
C HIS A 462 3.38 -27.79 23.13
N ALA A 463 3.72 -26.74 22.40
CA ALA A 463 3.35 -25.36 22.71
C ALA A 463 2.03 -24.90 22.07
N ILE A 464 1.72 -25.41 20.88
CA ILE A 464 0.55 -25.03 20.06
C ILE A 464 -0.42 -26.21 20.01
N LYS A 465 -1.73 -25.98 19.87
CA LYS A 465 -2.69 -27.09 19.72
C LYS A 465 -2.63 -27.67 18.31
N GLU A 466 -2.77 -28.99 18.18
CA GLU A 466 -2.75 -29.66 16.87
C GLU A 466 -3.83 -29.11 15.93
N GLU A 467 -5.02 -28.77 16.43
CA GLU A 467 -6.10 -28.22 15.60
C GLU A 467 -5.75 -26.87 14.97
N GLU A 468 -4.92 -26.07 15.64
CA GLU A 468 -4.47 -24.77 15.13
C GLU A 468 -3.44 -24.95 14.01
N LEU A 469 -2.56 -25.95 14.14
CA LEU A 469 -1.64 -26.36 13.09
C LEU A 469 -2.38 -26.95 11.89
N LEU A 470 -3.36 -27.83 12.13
CA LEU A 470 -4.23 -28.39 11.08
C LEU A 470 -5.02 -27.30 10.33
N GLY A 471 -5.31 -26.16 10.99
CA GLY A 471 -5.99 -25.03 10.38
C GLY A 471 -5.15 -24.19 9.42
N VAL A 472 -3.81 -24.30 9.45
CA VAL A 472 -2.89 -23.52 8.61
C VAL A 472 -2.18 -24.36 7.54
N ILE A 473 -2.31 -25.68 7.58
CA ILE A 473 -1.76 -26.59 6.57
C ILE A 473 -2.77 -26.90 5.47
N GLY A 474 -2.28 -27.08 4.25
CA GLY A 474 -3.04 -27.57 3.12
C GLY A 474 -3.00 -29.09 2.96
N SER A 475 -2.12 -29.81 3.67
CA SER A 475 -2.02 -31.28 3.54
C SER A 475 -3.16 -32.05 4.18
N THR A 476 -3.96 -32.77 3.38
CA THR A 476 -5.06 -33.62 3.87
C THR A 476 -5.04 -35.04 3.27
N PRO A 477 -5.52 -36.06 4.00
CA PRO A 477 -5.66 -37.41 3.45
C PRO A 477 -6.56 -37.46 2.20
N GLY A 478 -6.15 -38.23 1.20
CA GLY A 478 -6.86 -38.45 -0.07
C GLY A 478 -6.52 -37.44 -1.18
N GLN A 479 -5.91 -36.31 -0.85
CA GLN A 479 -5.53 -35.30 -1.84
C GLN A 479 -4.24 -35.67 -2.59
N PRO A 480 -3.96 -35.06 -3.75
CA PRO A 480 -2.70 -35.27 -4.45
C PRO A 480 -1.49 -34.82 -3.62
N TYR A 481 -0.46 -35.65 -3.58
CA TYR A 481 0.78 -35.33 -2.88
C TYR A 481 1.65 -34.37 -3.71
N SER A 482 2.23 -33.34 -3.10
CA SER A 482 3.25 -32.53 -3.76
C SER A 482 4.27 -31.99 -2.76
N ASP A 483 5.55 -31.98 -3.16
CA ASP A 483 6.63 -31.41 -2.35
C ASP A 483 6.42 -29.90 -2.10
N PHE A 484 5.79 -29.22 -3.07
CA PHE A 484 5.39 -27.81 -2.92
C PHE A 484 4.35 -27.63 -1.80
N GLY A 485 3.36 -28.53 -1.70
CA GLY A 485 2.40 -28.54 -0.61
C GLY A 485 3.08 -28.71 0.76
N VAL A 486 3.99 -29.67 0.87
CA VAL A 486 4.77 -29.89 2.11
C VAL A 486 5.63 -28.68 2.47
N THR A 487 6.24 -28.02 1.48
CA THR A 487 7.03 -26.80 1.68
C THR A 487 6.15 -25.63 2.15
N THR A 488 4.96 -25.49 1.58
CA THR A 488 3.98 -24.48 2.00
C THR A 488 3.51 -24.73 3.43
N ASP A 489 3.21 -25.99 3.78
CA ASP A 489 2.84 -26.37 5.14
C ASP A 489 3.95 -26.08 6.13
N ARG A 490 5.21 -26.42 5.79
CA ARG A 490 6.39 -26.06 6.58
C ARG A 490 6.43 -24.57 6.85
N ASP A 491 6.31 -23.75 5.81
CA ASP A 491 6.45 -22.30 5.93
C ASP A 491 5.31 -21.71 6.78
N ASN A 492 4.08 -22.22 6.63
CA ASN A 492 2.94 -21.84 7.46
C ASN A 492 3.12 -22.24 8.93
N ILE A 493 3.58 -23.46 9.19
CA ILE A 493 3.88 -23.96 10.54
C ILE A 493 4.99 -23.12 11.19
N LEU A 494 6.12 -22.93 10.50
CA LEU A 494 7.24 -22.16 11.04
C LEU A 494 6.87 -20.70 11.28
N ALA A 495 6.09 -20.08 10.39
CA ALA A 495 5.58 -18.73 10.59
C ALA A 495 4.72 -18.63 11.87
N LEU A 496 3.87 -19.63 12.12
CA LEU A 496 3.07 -19.68 13.35
C LEU A 496 3.97 -19.78 14.60
N TYR A 497 4.95 -20.67 14.61
CA TYR A 497 5.91 -20.80 15.72
C TYR A 497 6.75 -19.53 15.93
N PHE A 498 7.22 -18.89 14.85
CA PHE A 498 7.97 -17.64 14.94
C PHE A 498 7.12 -16.51 15.53
N ASN A 499 5.85 -16.42 15.16
CA ASN A 499 4.91 -15.45 15.72
C ASN A 499 4.62 -15.71 17.21
N GLU A 500 4.59 -16.97 17.63
CA GLU A 500 4.44 -17.38 19.04
C GLU A 500 5.76 -17.30 19.85
N GLY A 501 6.83 -16.79 19.25
CA GLY A 501 8.10 -16.52 19.91
C GLY A 501 9.06 -17.71 19.98
N PHE A 502 9.00 -18.63 19.03
CA PHE A 502 9.93 -19.77 18.91
C PHE A 502 10.90 -19.58 17.73
N PRO A 503 11.88 -18.65 17.80
CA PRO A 503 12.72 -18.28 16.65
C PRO A 503 13.66 -19.39 16.16
N GLU A 504 13.87 -20.42 16.99
CA GLU A 504 14.70 -21.59 16.67
C GLU A 504 13.87 -22.79 16.21
N ALA A 505 12.57 -22.62 16.00
CA ALA A 505 11.70 -23.70 15.54
C ALA A 505 12.21 -24.29 14.22
N SER A 506 12.29 -25.61 14.16
CA SER A 506 12.71 -26.36 12.97
C SER A 506 11.64 -27.38 12.57
N PHE A 507 11.61 -27.69 11.28
CA PHE A 507 10.65 -28.60 10.69
C PHE A 507 11.37 -29.59 9.79
N SER A 508 11.00 -30.86 9.91
CA SER A 508 11.38 -31.91 8.98
C SER A 508 10.15 -32.73 8.59
N ALA A 509 10.13 -33.23 7.36
CA ALA A 509 9.04 -34.06 6.86
C ALA A 509 9.59 -35.37 6.29
N THR A 510 8.89 -36.47 6.58
CA THR A 510 9.13 -37.79 5.99
C THR A 510 7.91 -38.20 5.17
N ALA A 511 8.17 -38.77 3.99
CA ALA A 511 7.17 -39.21 3.03
C ALA A 511 7.41 -40.68 2.68
N ASP A 512 6.70 -41.58 3.36
CA ASP A 512 6.86 -43.03 3.19
C ASP A 512 5.79 -43.59 2.25
N ARG A 513 6.19 -44.37 1.25
CA ARG A 513 5.25 -45.05 0.35
C ARG A 513 4.55 -46.20 1.06
N VAL A 514 3.23 -46.25 0.95
CA VAL A 514 2.37 -47.29 1.52
C VAL A 514 1.90 -48.20 0.39
N SER A 515 2.33 -49.47 0.40
CA SER A 515 1.85 -50.44 -0.58
C SER A 515 0.37 -50.78 -0.31
N ALA A 516 -0.39 -51.04 -1.38
CA ALA A 516 -1.84 -51.16 -1.39
C ALA A 516 -2.46 -52.32 -0.56
N ALA A 517 -1.68 -53.04 0.25
CA ALA A 517 -2.13 -54.26 0.95
C ALA A 517 -2.66 -54.04 2.39
N ALA A 518 -2.74 -52.81 2.90
CA ALA A 518 -3.03 -52.55 4.32
C ALA A 518 -4.26 -51.67 4.62
N THR A 519 -5.17 -51.46 3.66
CA THR A 519 -6.32 -50.55 3.84
C THR A 519 -7.67 -51.25 3.77
N GLU A 520 -7.92 -52.20 4.67
CA GLU A 520 -9.28 -52.57 5.07
C GLU A 520 -9.41 -52.52 6.60
N GLN A 521 -9.54 -51.31 7.14
CA GLN A 521 -10.24 -51.10 8.41
C GLN A 521 -11.28 -49.99 8.23
N LYS A 522 -12.52 -50.46 8.14
CA LYS A 522 -13.78 -49.75 8.04
C LYS A 522 -14.01 -48.88 9.29
N PRO A 523 -14.31 -47.58 9.18
CA PRO A 523 -14.86 -46.82 10.30
C PRO A 523 -16.37 -47.07 10.42
N GLU A 524 -16.80 -47.29 11.65
CA GLU A 524 -18.16 -47.58 12.06
C GLU A 524 -19.13 -46.42 11.82
N ALA A 525 -20.38 -46.80 11.63
CA ALA A 525 -21.50 -45.92 11.35
C ALA A 525 -21.91 -45.10 12.59
N GLY A 526 -21.91 -43.77 12.45
CA GLY A 526 -22.61 -42.85 13.33
C GLY A 526 -23.65 -42.08 12.52
N GLY A 527 -24.89 -42.58 12.48
CA GLY A 527 -26.00 -41.93 11.82
C GLY A 527 -26.51 -40.72 12.59
N SER A 528 -26.67 -39.60 11.89
CA SER A 528 -27.62 -38.55 12.27
C SER A 528 -28.23 -37.97 11.01
N SER A 529 -29.54 -38.20 10.87
CA SER A 529 -30.37 -37.76 9.75
C SER A 529 -30.75 -36.29 9.91
N GLY A 530 -30.48 -35.48 8.89
CA GLY A 530 -31.06 -34.15 8.72
C GLY A 530 -31.53 -33.97 7.28
N SER A 531 -32.82 -34.19 7.04
CA SER A 531 -33.47 -33.94 5.74
C SER A 531 -33.52 -32.45 5.43
N ALA A 532 -33.07 -32.05 4.24
CA ALA A 532 -33.56 -30.85 3.57
C ALA A 532 -33.61 -31.11 2.05
N LYS A 533 -34.83 -31.21 1.52
CA LYS A 533 -35.15 -31.28 0.09
C LYS A 533 -34.86 -29.92 -0.56
N GLY A 534 -34.14 -29.92 -1.67
CA GLY A 534 -33.98 -28.79 -2.59
C GLY A 534 -33.80 -29.30 -4.01
N ASN A 535 -34.82 -29.07 -4.83
CA ASN A 535 -35.03 -29.56 -6.19
C ASN A 535 -34.05 -28.88 -7.17
N VAL A 536 -33.31 -29.64 -7.99
CA VAL A 536 -32.59 -29.08 -9.16
C VAL A 536 -32.85 -29.93 -10.40
N ASP A 537 -33.17 -29.18 -11.44
CA ASP A 537 -33.67 -29.52 -12.76
C ASP A 537 -32.68 -30.33 -13.60
N LYS A 538 -33.24 -31.15 -14.49
CA LYS A 538 -32.55 -32.06 -15.40
C LYS A 538 -32.23 -31.33 -16.70
N THR A 539 -30.95 -31.06 -16.99
CA THR A 539 -30.44 -31.17 -18.38
C THR A 539 -28.92 -31.08 -18.45
N GLN A 540 -28.28 -32.22 -18.75
CA GLN A 540 -27.44 -32.47 -19.94
C GLN A 540 -26.32 -33.46 -19.60
N LYS A 541 -26.45 -34.62 -20.22
CA LYS A 541 -25.46 -35.69 -20.29
C LYS A 541 -24.33 -35.24 -21.20
N GLU A 542 -23.16 -34.96 -20.66
CA GLU A 542 -21.91 -35.20 -21.36
C GLU A 542 -21.26 -36.44 -20.75
N LYS A 543 -21.06 -37.43 -21.61
CA LYS A 543 -20.31 -38.65 -21.32
C LYS A 543 -18.84 -38.25 -21.23
N GLU A 544 -18.36 -37.96 -20.04
CA GLU A 544 -16.94 -38.07 -19.73
C GLU A 544 -16.61 -39.56 -19.64
N SER A 545 -16.00 -40.10 -20.71
CA SER A 545 -15.23 -41.32 -20.59
C SER A 545 -14.05 -41.00 -19.68
N LYS A 546 -14.19 -41.32 -18.39
CA LYS A 546 -13.14 -41.18 -17.39
C LYS A 546 -11.97 -42.07 -17.81
N THR A 547 -10.98 -41.47 -18.48
CA THR A 547 -9.70 -42.13 -18.77
C THR A 547 -9.11 -42.49 -17.41
N GLU A 548 -8.92 -43.78 -17.12
CA GLU A 548 -8.35 -44.23 -15.85
C GLU A 548 -6.96 -43.62 -15.67
N ILE A 549 -6.83 -42.70 -14.72
CA ILE A 549 -5.54 -42.15 -14.30
C ILE A 549 -4.83 -43.24 -13.52
N GLU A 550 -3.63 -43.64 -13.96
CA GLU A 550 -2.83 -44.62 -13.24
C GLU A 550 -2.42 -44.06 -11.88
N GLN A 551 -2.72 -44.78 -10.80
CA GLN A 551 -2.34 -44.39 -9.44
C GLN A 551 -1.03 -45.05 -9.02
N ALA A 552 -0.19 -44.28 -8.33
CA ALA A 552 1.01 -44.77 -7.66
C ALA A 552 0.68 -45.24 -6.23
N GLU A 553 1.67 -45.80 -5.53
CA GLU A 553 1.57 -46.04 -4.09
C GLU A 553 1.33 -44.71 -3.36
N ALA A 554 0.34 -44.71 -2.46
CA ALA A 554 0.02 -43.52 -1.68
C ALA A 554 1.13 -43.24 -0.64
N VAL A 555 1.27 -41.99 -0.22
CA VAL A 555 2.33 -41.56 0.69
C VAL A 555 1.76 -41.25 2.07
N ARG A 556 2.37 -41.80 3.12
CA ARG A 556 2.16 -41.37 4.50
C ARG A 556 3.10 -40.22 4.82
N LEU A 557 2.53 -39.10 5.25
CA LEU A 557 3.28 -37.92 5.67
C LEU A 557 3.44 -37.89 7.19
N MET A 558 4.67 -37.67 7.62
CA MET A 558 5.02 -37.45 9.01
C MET A 558 5.81 -36.16 9.13
N TYR A 559 5.22 -35.17 9.78
CA TYR A 559 5.84 -33.88 10.06
C TYR A 559 6.43 -33.93 11.47
N HIS A 560 7.71 -33.60 11.61
CA HIS A 560 8.40 -33.55 12.89
C HIS A 560 8.88 -32.13 13.16
N ILE A 561 8.37 -31.56 14.25
CA ILE A 561 8.62 -30.18 14.66
C ILE A 561 9.55 -30.19 15.88
N GLN A 562 10.58 -29.36 15.85
CA GLN A 562 11.39 -29.07 17.03
C GLN A 562 11.21 -27.60 17.39
N GLU A 563 10.51 -27.30 18.48
CA GLU A 563 10.07 -25.93 18.79
C GLU A 563 11.23 -25.01 19.21
N GLY A 564 12.27 -25.55 19.85
CA GLY A 564 13.32 -24.75 20.46
C GLY A 564 12.82 -23.94 21.67
N PRO A 565 13.65 -23.05 22.26
CA PRO A 565 13.25 -22.24 23.40
C PRO A 565 12.32 -21.07 23.01
N GLN A 566 11.23 -20.88 23.76
CA GLN A 566 10.37 -19.70 23.60
C GLN A 566 11.14 -18.44 24.07
N THR A 567 11.38 -17.52 23.15
CA THR A 567 12.03 -16.24 23.40
C THR A 567 10.99 -15.12 23.39
N ARG A 568 10.91 -14.37 24.50
CA ARG A 568 10.06 -13.17 24.59
C ARG A 568 10.94 -11.93 24.59
N VAL A 569 10.63 -10.99 23.70
CA VAL A 569 11.34 -9.71 23.64
C VAL A 569 10.93 -8.85 24.84
N ARG A 570 11.81 -8.77 25.85
CA ARG A 570 11.56 -7.97 27.05
C ARG A 570 11.73 -6.46 26.81
N ARG A 571 12.53 -6.07 25.81
CA ARG A 571 12.86 -4.66 25.49
C ARG A 571 13.40 -4.55 24.07
N ILE A 572 12.79 -3.69 23.24
CA ILE A 572 13.33 -3.30 21.93
C ILE A 572 14.16 -2.02 22.12
N LEU A 573 15.42 -2.04 21.71
CA LEU A 573 16.30 -0.87 21.69
C LEU A 573 16.40 -0.36 20.24
N ILE A 574 15.75 0.77 19.94
CA ILE A 574 15.78 1.37 18.60
C ILE A 574 16.99 2.31 18.50
N GLY A 575 17.96 1.99 17.66
CA GLY A 575 19.12 2.85 17.40
C GLY A 575 18.81 3.91 16.32
N GLY A 576 18.98 5.20 16.65
CA GLY A 576 18.77 6.31 15.70
C GLY A 576 18.30 7.62 16.34
N TYR A 577 18.83 8.00 17.51
CA TYR A 577 18.29 9.09 18.35
C TYR A 577 18.79 10.50 18.02
N ARG A 578 19.03 10.86 16.76
CA ARG A 578 19.43 12.26 16.46
C ARG A 578 18.27 13.22 16.23
N HIS A 579 17.07 12.74 15.85
CA HIS A 579 15.96 13.62 15.46
C HIS A 579 14.56 13.26 15.97
N THR A 580 14.36 12.14 16.68
CA THR A 580 13.01 11.69 17.08
C THR A 580 12.83 11.69 18.60
N ARG A 581 11.75 12.34 19.09
CA ARG A 581 11.44 12.41 20.53
C ARG A 581 11.01 11.03 21.06
N PRO A 582 11.47 10.59 22.25
CA PRO A 582 11.17 9.27 22.82
C PRO A 582 9.67 8.91 22.90
N GLY A 583 8.80 9.91 23.08
CA GLY A 583 7.34 9.70 23.17
C GLY A 583 6.64 9.35 21.84
N VAL A 584 7.28 9.56 20.69
CA VAL A 584 6.71 9.25 19.37
C VAL A 584 6.75 7.74 19.11
N ILE A 585 7.86 7.10 19.48
CA ILE A 585 8.10 5.67 19.24
C ILE A 585 7.22 4.79 20.16
N HIS A 586 6.98 5.24 21.40
CA HIS A 586 6.19 4.47 22.37
C HIS A 586 4.71 4.34 21.98
N ARG A 587 4.22 5.17 21.04
CA ARG A 587 2.85 5.16 20.54
C ARG A 587 2.66 4.31 19.28
N GLU A 588 3.73 4.04 18.51
CA GLU A 588 3.66 3.26 17.26
C GLU A 588 4.03 1.79 17.41
N VAL A 589 4.81 1.43 18.43
CA VAL A 589 5.10 0.03 18.74
C VAL A 589 4.24 -0.38 19.94
N HIS A 590 3.06 -0.92 19.67
CA HIS A 590 2.28 -1.60 20.70
C HIS A 590 3.00 -2.92 21.05
N ILE A 591 3.74 -2.91 22.16
CA ILE A 591 4.26 -4.11 22.84
C ILE A 591 3.31 -4.46 23.98
#